data_AF-A0A950HDG1-F1
#
_entry.id   AF-A0A950HDG1-F1
#
_cell.length_a   1.000
_cell.length_b   1.000
_cell.length_c   1.000
_cell.angle_alpha   90.00
_cell.angle_beta   90.00
_cell.angle_gamma   90.00
#
_symmetry.space_group_name_H-M   'P 1'
#
loop_
_entity.id
_entity.type
_entity.pdbx_description
1 polymer ?
#
loop_
_entity_poly.entity_id
_entity_poly.type
_entity_poly.pdbx_seq_one_letter_code
_entity_poly.pdbx_strand_id
1 'polypeptide(L)'
;SQSHARNSLGHYDPAHNAIVVSRVFDHPQVPRYAVEYILYHEMLHLKHPVTVRGSRRRVHSAEFQAEEKLFLYLDDAKRFLKQL
;
A
#
# COMPACT_ATOMS: atom_id res chain seq x y z
N SER A 1 -3.05 0.46 13.64
CA SER A 1 -3.20 1.90 13.43
C SER A 1 -3.54 2.12 11.97
N GLN A 2 -4.82 2.35 11.68
CA GLN A 2 -5.25 2.73 10.34
C GLN A 2 -4.58 4.06 9.99
N SER A 3 -3.69 4.08 9.00
CA SER A 3 -3.48 5.30 8.23
C SER A 3 -4.66 5.38 7.27
N HIS A 4 -5.76 5.98 7.70
CA HIS A 4 -6.83 6.43 6.79
C HIS A 4 -6.25 7.22 5.60
N ALA A 5 -5.13 7.90 5.84
CA ALA A 5 -4.30 8.59 4.84
C ALA A 5 -3.67 7.68 3.76
N ARG A 6 -3.51 6.36 3.96
CA ARG A 6 -2.99 5.46 2.89
C ARG A 6 -4.10 5.00 1.94
N ASN A 7 -5.31 4.75 2.44
CA ASN A 7 -6.48 4.44 1.60
C ASN A 7 -6.81 5.58 0.61
N SER A 8 -6.41 6.82 0.91
CA SER A 8 -6.54 7.95 -0.01
C SER A 8 -5.42 8.04 -1.06
N LEU A 9 -4.32 7.28 -0.91
CA LEU A 9 -3.18 7.28 -1.84
C LEU A 9 -3.25 6.12 -2.83
N GLY A 10 -3.72 4.96 -2.37
CA GLY A 10 -4.09 3.83 -3.22
C GLY A 10 -4.91 2.80 -2.45
N HIS A 11 -5.69 2.00 -3.17
CA HIS A 11 -6.38 0.85 -2.61
C HIS A 11 -6.67 -0.21 -3.69
N TYR A 12 -6.68 -1.47 -3.28
CA TYR A 12 -7.28 -2.54 -4.07
C TYR A 12 -8.82 -2.49 -4.01
N ASP A 13 -9.47 -2.57 -5.17
CA ASP A 13 -10.91 -2.72 -5.36
C ASP A 13 -11.26 -4.18 -5.73
N PRO A 14 -11.82 -4.96 -4.79
CA PRO A 14 -12.22 -6.34 -5.04
C PRO A 14 -13.34 -6.52 -6.05
N ALA A 15 -14.22 -5.53 -6.24
CA ALA A 15 -15.35 -5.64 -7.14
C ALA A 15 -14.93 -5.66 -8.61
N HIS A 16 -13.83 -4.98 -8.93
CA HIS A 16 -13.31 -4.82 -10.29
C HIS A 16 -11.94 -5.49 -10.51
N ASN A 17 -11.40 -6.17 -9.49
CA ASN A 17 -10.05 -6.73 -9.49
C ASN A 17 -9.00 -5.69 -9.96
N ALA A 18 -9.09 -4.48 -9.43
CA ALA A 18 -8.31 -3.33 -9.87
C ALA A 18 -7.58 -2.67 -8.71
N ILE A 19 -6.38 -2.16 -8.95
CA ILE A 19 -5.68 -1.29 -8.00
C ILE A 19 -5.90 0.14 -8.43
N VAL A 20 -6.49 0.95 -7.54
CA VAL A 20 -6.73 2.37 -7.77
C VAL A 20 -5.64 3.16 -7.07
N VAL A 21 -4.99 4.07 -7.80
CA VAL A 21 -3.97 4.97 -7.27
C VAL A 21 -4.46 6.41 -7.42
N SER A 22 -4.23 7.23 -6.40
CA SER A 22 -4.65 8.63 -6.38
C SER A 22 -3.94 9.45 -7.48
N ARG A 23 -4.68 10.40 -8.07
CA ARG A 23 -4.15 11.30 -9.11
C ARG A 23 -2.98 12.16 -8.64
N VAL A 24 -2.77 12.33 -7.34
CA VAL A 24 -1.59 13.05 -6.81
C VAL A 24 -0.27 12.41 -7.25
N PHE A 25 -0.29 11.12 -7.62
CA PHE A 25 0.86 10.41 -8.14
C PHE A 25 1.03 10.50 -9.67
N ASP A 26 0.09 11.11 -10.38
CA ASP A 26 0.11 11.31 -11.84
C ASP A 26 0.74 12.67 -12.20
N HIS A 27 1.93 12.93 -11.64
CA HIS A 27 2.67 14.17 -11.90
C HIS A 27 4.13 13.84 -12.23
N PRO A 28 4.77 14.51 -13.22
CA PRO A 28 6.15 14.19 -13.62
C PRO A 28 7.21 14.32 -12.51
N GLN A 29 6.92 15.09 -11.46
CA GLN A 29 7.79 15.26 -10.29
C GLN A 29 7.65 14.14 -9.25
N VAL A 30 6.63 13.29 -9.37
CA VAL A 30 6.45 12.14 -8.49
C VAL A 30 7.51 11.10 -8.83
N PRO A 31 8.36 10.72 -7.86
CA PRO A 31 9.37 9.71 -8.12
C PRO A 31 8.72 8.37 -8.46
N ARG A 32 9.27 7.67 -9.45
CA ARG A 32 8.77 6.35 -9.89
C ARG A 32 8.63 5.36 -8.74
N TYR A 33 9.60 5.34 -7.81
CA TYR A 33 9.60 4.44 -6.66
C TYR A 33 8.37 4.64 -5.74
N ALA A 34 7.77 5.84 -5.72
CA ALA A 34 6.59 6.10 -4.90
C ALA A 34 5.36 5.37 -5.46
N VAL A 35 5.18 5.42 -6.78
CA VAL A 35 4.10 4.69 -7.47
C VAL A 35 4.31 3.19 -7.39
N GLU A 36 5.55 2.73 -7.61
CA GLU A 36 5.91 1.32 -7.48
C GLU A 36 5.64 0.78 -6.08
N TYR A 37 5.93 1.56 -5.03
CA TYR A 37 5.64 1.16 -3.66
C TYR A 37 4.13 1.04 -3.38
N ILE A 38 3.30 1.96 -3.89
CA ILE A 38 1.85 1.88 -3.72
C ILE A 38 1.31 0.61 -4.39
N LEU A 39 1.69 0.39 -5.66
CA LEU A 39 1.29 -0.82 -6.38
C LEU A 39 1.73 -2.09 -5.65
N TYR A 40 2.97 -2.12 -5.18
CA TYR A 40 3.50 -3.24 -4.40
C TYR A 40 2.71 -3.48 -3.11
N HIS A 41 2.39 -2.42 -2.36
CA HIS A 41 1.59 -2.50 -1.13
C HIS A 41 0.18 -3.05 -1.40
N GLU A 42 -0.49 -2.57 -2.44
CA GLU A 42 -1.83 -3.05 -2.81
C GLU A 42 -1.80 -4.49 -3.33
N MET A 43 -0.76 -4.90 -4.06
CA MET A 43 -0.57 -6.30 -4.45
C MET A 43 -0.29 -7.20 -3.23
N LEU A 44 0.39 -6.72 -2.19
CA LEU A 44 0.55 -7.47 -0.95
C LEU A 44 -0.80 -7.69 -0.24
N HIS A 45 -1.77 -6.77 -0.39
CA HIS A 45 -3.13 -6.99 0.11
C HIS A 45 -3.86 -8.12 -0.61
N LEU A 46 -3.58 -8.34 -1.90
CA LEU A 46 -4.08 -9.49 -2.65
C LEU A 46 -3.48 -10.80 -2.13
N LYS A 47 -2.16 -10.80 -1.93
CA LYS A 47 -1.40 -12.00 -1.54
C LYS A 47 -1.65 -12.40 -0.08
N HIS A 48 -1.82 -11.42 0.81
CA HIS A 48 -2.04 -11.63 2.24
C HIS A 48 -3.43 -11.11 2.63
N PRO A 49 -4.50 -11.87 2.33
CA PRO A 49 -5.86 -11.43 2.60
C PRO A 49 -6.10 -11.17 4.08
N VAL A 50 -7.00 -10.24 4.38
CA VAL A 50 -7.33 -9.85 5.75
C VAL A 50 -7.86 -11.06 6.53
N THR A 51 -7.18 -11.38 7.63
CA THR A 51 -7.65 -12.43 8.54
C THR A 51 -8.52 -11.83 9.64
N VAL A 52 -9.64 -12.49 9.94
CA VAL A 52 -10.56 -12.08 11.01
C VAL A 52 -10.44 -13.08 12.15
N ARG A 53 -10.00 -12.63 13.34
CA ARG A 53 -10.08 -13.41 14.59
C ARG A 53 -11.03 -12.72 15.54
N GLY A 54 -12.26 -13.22 15.62
CA GLY A 54 -13.35 -12.59 16.37
C GLY A 54 -13.71 -11.23 15.79
N SER A 55 -13.73 -10.18 16.61
CA SER A 55 -13.99 -8.80 16.17
C SER A 55 -12.78 -8.08 15.58
N ARG A 56 -11.57 -8.65 15.68
CA ARG A 56 -10.33 -8.00 15.24
C ARG A 56 -9.95 -8.43 13.82
N ARG A 57 -9.80 -7.45 12.94
CA ARG A 57 -9.26 -7.61 11.58
C ARG A 57 -7.74 -7.40 11.59
N ARG A 58 -6.99 -8.36 11.05
CA ARG A 58 -5.54 -8.26 10.86
C ARG A 58 -5.24 -8.14 9.36
N VAL A 59 -5.01 -6.90 8.93
CA VAL A 59 -4.79 -6.53 7.52
C VAL A 59 -3.31 -6.66 7.14
N HIS A 60 -2.40 -6.18 7.98
CA HIS A 60 -0.95 -6.31 7.79
C HIS A 60 -0.42 -7.38 8.73
N SER A 61 -0.46 -8.63 8.27
CA SER A 61 0.10 -9.77 9.01
C SER A 61 1.63 -9.67 9.17
N ALA A 62 2.24 -10.63 9.88
CA ALA A 62 3.69 -10.62 10.03
C ALA A 62 4.37 -10.94 8.70
N GLU A 63 3.75 -11.83 7.93
CA GLU A 63 4.11 -12.22 6.58
C GLU A 63 4.01 -11.03 5.62
N PHE A 64 2.90 -10.28 5.67
CA PHE A 64 2.76 -9.02 4.92
C PHE A 64 3.91 -8.06 5.22
N GLN A 65 4.21 -7.83 6.50
CA GLN A 65 5.26 -6.89 6.90
C GLN A 65 6.66 -7.38 6.54
N ALA A 66 6.90 -8.69 6.54
CA ALA A 66 8.17 -9.27 6.11
C ALA A 66 8.37 -9.06 4.62
N GLU A 67 7.34 -9.26 3.80
CA GLU A 67 7.41 -9.01 2.36
C GLU A 67 7.46 -7.52 2.03
N GLU A 68 6.73 -6.66 2.75
CA GLU A 68 6.80 -5.22 2.56
C GLU A 68 8.26 -4.71 2.65
N LYS A 69 9.05 -5.29 3.56
CA LYS A 69 10.48 -4.96 3.75
C LYS A 69 11.39 -5.39 2.60
N LEU A 70 10.91 -6.23 1.68
CA LEU A 70 11.69 -6.65 0.51
C LEU A 70 11.66 -5.61 -0.62
N PHE A 71 10.80 -4.59 -0.53
CA PHE A 71 10.78 -3.52 -1.52
C PHE A 71 12.05 -2.67 -1.44
N LEU A 72 12.79 -2.59 -2.55
CA LEU A 72 14.13 -1.99 -2.62
C LEU A 72 14.17 -0.53 -2.12
N TYR A 73 13.15 0.27 -2.45
CA TYR A 73 13.10 1.70 -2.12
C TYR A 73 12.11 2.01 -0.98
N LEU A 74 11.92 1.07 -0.05
CA LEU A 74 10.88 1.19 0.99
C LEU A 74 11.02 2.46 1.82
N ASP A 75 12.23 2.76 2.27
CA ASP A 75 12.47 3.90 3.15
C ASP A 75 12.29 5.23 2.41
N ASP A 76 12.75 5.30 1.16
CA ASP A 76 12.58 6.48 0.31
C ASP A 76 11.11 6.72 -0.02
N ALA A 77 10.37 5.66 -0.40
CA ALA A 77 8.94 5.73 -0.64
C ALA A 77 8.19 6.16 0.62
N LYS A 78 8.47 5.56 1.78
CA LYS A 78 7.85 5.94 3.05
C LYS A 78 8.15 7.38 3.45
N ARG A 79 9.35 7.89 3.14
CA ARG A 79 9.72 9.30 3.40
C ARG A 79 8.94 10.24 2.49
N PHE A 80 8.89 9.95 1.19
CA PHE A 80 8.14 10.75 0.22
C PHE A 80 6.64 10.80 0.57
N LEU A 81 6.02 9.65 0.86
CA LEU A 81 4.59 9.58 1.22
C LEU A 81 4.24 10.30 2.52
N LYS A 82 5.19 10.55 3.41
CA LYS A 82 4.97 11.35 4.63
C LYS A 82 5.01 12.86 4.36
N GLN A 83 5.55 13.28 3.23
CA GLN A 83 5.72 14.68 2.84
C GLN A 83 4.63 15.19 1.89
N LEU A 84 3.80 14.28 1.38
CA LEU A 84 2.56 14.57 0.64
C LEU A 84 1.43 14.92 1.61
#